data_AF-A0A6V7LRQ5-F1
#
_entry.id   AF-A0A6V7LRQ5-F1
#
_cell.length_a   1.000
_cell.length_b   1.000
_cell.length_c   1.000
_cell.angle_alpha   90.00
_cell.angle_beta   90.00
_cell.angle_gamma   90.00
#
_symmetry.space_group_name_H-M   'P 1'
#
loop_
_entity.id
_entity.type
_entity.pdbx_description
1 polymer ?
#
loop_
_entity_poly.entity_id
_entity_poly.type
_entity_poly.pdbx_seq_one_letter_code
_entity_poly.pdbx_strand_id
1 'polypeptide(L)'
;EWDVCVTSYEMVIKEKSVFKKFNWRYMVIDEAHRIKNEKSKLSEILREFKTTNRLLLTGTPLQNNLHELWSLLNFLLPDVFNSSDDFDSWFNTNSFLGDNQLVERLHAVLRPFLLRRLKSEVEKALKPKKELKVYIGLSKMQREWYTKVLMKDIDIVNGAGKIEKMRLQNILMQLRKCCNHPYLFDGAEPGPPYTTDEHLVYNCGKMVILDKLLPKLQAQDSRVLIFSQMTRMLDILEDYCHWRNFQYCRLDGNTAHEDRQRQINEYNAPNSEKFIFMLSTRAGGLGINLATADVVIIYDSDWNPQMDLQAMDRAHRIGQQKQVRVF
;
A
#
# COMPACT_ATOMS: atom_id res chain seq x y z
N GLU A 1 -9.69 -35.71 -3.15
CA GLU A 1 -10.80 -35.01 -3.85
C GLU A 1 -11.00 -33.66 -3.21
N TRP A 2 -11.24 -32.62 -4.00
CA TRP A 2 -11.53 -31.26 -3.53
C TRP A 2 -12.34 -30.54 -4.62
N ASP A 3 -13.22 -29.61 -4.22
CA ASP A 3 -13.98 -28.76 -5.14
C ASP A 3 -13.30 -27.42 -5.39
N VAL A 4 -12.60 -26.90 -4.37
CA VAL A 4 -11.92 -25.59 -4.39
C VAL A 4 -10.50 -25.75 -3.88
N CYS A 5 -9.53 -25.21 -4.62
CA CYS A 5 -8.14 -25.12 -4.21
C CYS A 5 -7.77 -23.66 -3.97
N VAL A 6 -7.49 -23.30 -2.71
CA VAL A 6 -7.01 -21.96 -2.34
C VAL A 6 -5.49 -22.00 -2.23
N THR A 7 -4.80 -21.08 -2.92
CA THR A 7 -3.35 -21.09 -3.03
C THR A 7 -2.80 -19.66 -3.14
N SER A 8 -1.53 -19.46 -2.78
CA SER A 8 -0.85 -18.17 -2.92
C SER A 8 -0.19 -18.03 -4.30
N TYR A 9 0.14 -16.80 -4.71
CA TYR A 9 0.83 -16.54 -5.96
C TYR A 9 2.19 -17.24 -6.06
N GLU A 10 2.93 -17.28 -4.96
CA GLU A 10 4.24 -17.93 -4.88
C GLU A 10 4.11 -19.45 -5.06
N MET A 11 3.08 -20.05 -4.49
CA MET A 11 2.84 -21.48 -4.59
C MET A 11 2.42 -21.88 -6.01
N VAL A 12 1.61 -21.06 -6.69
CA VAL A 12 1.28 -21.26 -8.11
C VAL A 12 2.52 -21.25 -8.99
N ILE A 13 3.46 -20.33 -8.74
CA ILE A 13 4.72 -20.26 -9.50
C ILE A 13 5.60 -21.49 -9.24
N LYS A 14 5.70 -21.93 -7.98
CA LYS A 14 6.51 -23.08 -7.57
C LYS A 14 5.94 -24.40 -8.12
N GLU A 15 4.64 -24.61 -7.99
CA GLU A 15 3.96 -25.88 -8.29
C GLU A 15 3.21 -25.88 -9.63
N LYS A 16 3.60 -25.01 -10.58
CA LYS A 16 2.91 -24.84 -11.87
C LYS A 16 2.68 -26.16 -12.63
N SER A 17 3.61 -27.11 -12.51
CA SER A 17 3.53 -28.41 -13.17
C SER A 17 2.39 -29.28 -12.66
N VAL A 18 2.00 -29.12 -11.39
CA VAL A 18 0.86 -29.81 -10.78
C VAL A 18 -0.43 -29.15 -11.26
N PHE A 19 -0.51 -27.82 -11.17
CA PHE A 19 -1.70 -27.06 -11.58
C PHE A 19 -2.06 -27.23 -13.06
N LYS A 20 -1.08 -27.39 -13.96
CA LYS A 20 -1.28 -27.66 -15.40
C LYS A 20 -1.98 -28.99 -15.72
N LYS A 21 -1.96 -29.96 -14.81
CA LYS A 21 -2.56 -31.29 -15.03
C LYS A 21 -4.09 -31.25 -14.97
N PHE A 22 -4.67 -30.20 -14.40
CA PHE A 22 -6.10 -30.08 -14.19
C PHE A 22 -6.75 -29.18 -15.25
N ASN A 23 -7.99 -29.52 -15.62
CA ASN A 23 -8.86 -28.65 -16.41
C ASN A 23 -9.76 -27.87 -15.46
N TRP A 24 -9.40 -26.62 -15.18
CA TRP A 24 -10.10 -25.78 -14.21
C TRP A 24 -11.39 -25.22 -14.81
N ARG A 25 -12.51 -25.34 -14.09
CA ARG A 25 -13.77 -24.71 -14.52
C ARG A 25 -13.73 -23.19 -14.33
N TYR A 26 -13.21 -22.75 -13.19
CA TYR A 26 -13.04 -21.34 -12.86
C TYR A 26 -11.65 -21.09 -12.30
N MET A 27 -11.04 -19.98 -12.70
CA MET A 27 -9.89 -19.38 -12.02
C MET A 27 -10.31 -18.03 -11.45
N VAL A 28 -10.28 -17.92 -10.12
CA VAL A 28 -10.58 -16.68 -9.40
C VAL A 28 -9.27 -16.10 -8.89
N ILE A 29 -8.96 -14.87 -9.30
CA ILE A 29 -7.75 -14.16 -8.89
C ILE A 29 -8.16 -12.97 -8.04
N ASP A 30 -7.76 -12.97 -6.77
CA ASP A 30 -7.97 -11.86 -5.84
C ASP A 30 -6.80 -10.88 -5.87
N GLU A 31 -7.07 -9.58 -5.75
CA GLU A 31 -6.09 -8.51 -5.98
C GLU A 31 -5.40 -8.60 -7.35
N ALA A 32 -6.21 -8.67 -8.41
CA ALA A 32 -5.77 -8.86 -9.80
C ALA A 32 -4.80 -7.79 -10.33
N HIS A 33 -4.58 -6.69 -9.61
CA HIS A 33 -3.50 -5.73 -9.92
C HIS A 33 -2.11 -6.41 -9.99
N ARG A 34 -1.93 -7.61 -9.42
CA ARG A 34 -0.70 -8.40 -9.51
C ARG A 34 -0.36 -8.93 -10.92
N ILE A 35 -1.36 -9.07 -11.79
CA ILE A 35 -1.19 -9.59 -13.16
C ILE A 35 -1.25 -8.52 -14.25
N LYS A 36 -1.19 -7.23 -13.86
CA LYS A 36 -1.27 -6.07 -14.76
C LYS A 36 -0.16 -5.96 -15.81
N ASN A 37 0.94 -6.69 -15.62
CA ASN A 37 2.04 -6.78 -16.57
C ASN A 37 2.03 -8.18 -17.20
N GLU A 38 1.74 -8.24 -18.49
CA GLU A 38 1.68 -9.47 -19.28
C GLU A 38 3.01 -10.21 -19.34
N LYS A 39 4.13 -9.48 -19.23
CA LYS A 39 5.49 -10.04 -19.21
C LYS A 39 5.92 -10.52 -17.82
N SER A 40 5.04 -10.41 -16.82
CA SER A 40 5.35 -10.95 -15.50
C SER A 40 5.28 -12.48 -15.54
N LYS A 41 6.25 -13.13 -14.90
CA LYS A 41 6.30 -14.60 -14.77
C LYS A 41 4.98 -15.20 -14.25
N LEU A 42 4.29 -14.49 -13.36
CA LEU A 42 2.98 -14.89 -12.84
C LEU A 42 1.92 -14.88 -13.96
N SER A 43 1.81 -13.79 -14.73
CA SER A 43 0.84 -13.66 -15.83
C SER A 43 1.09 -14.72 -16.90
N GLU A 44 2.35 -14.95 -17.28
CA GLU A 44 2.74 -15.99 -18.23
C GLU A 44 2.30 -17.38 -17.75
N ILE A 45 2.62 -17.76 -16.51
CA ILE A 45 2.26 -19.08 -15.95
C ILE A 45 0.75 -19.27 -15.88
N LEU A 46 0.00 -18.26 -15.41
CA LEU A 46 -1.45 -18.38 -15.26
C LEU A 46 -2.16 -18.54 -16.61
N ARG A 47 -1.62 -17.93 -17.68
CA ARG A 47 -2.14 -18.07 -19.05
C ARG A 47 -1.96 -19.48 -19.61
N GLU A 48 -0.97 -20.23 -19.14
CA GLU A 48 -0.76 -21.63 -19.55
C GLU A 48 -1.79 -22.59 -18.93
N PHE A 49 -2.56 -22.18 -17.92
CA PHE A 49 -3.52 -23.05 -17.25
C PHE A 49 -4.83 -23.16 -18.05
N LYS A 50 -5.27 -24.40 -18.26
CA LYS A 50 -6.55 -24.71 -18.92
C LYS A 50 -7.71 -24.29 -18.02
N THR A 51 -8.46 -23.28 -18.45
CA THR A 51 -9.57 -22.67 -17.71
C THR A 51 -10.79 -22.49 -18.61
N THR A 52 -11.99 -22.81 -18.13
CA THR A 52 -13.24 -22.51 -18.84
C THR A 52 -13.66 -21.05 -18.65
N ASN A 53 -13.60 -20.55 -17.41
CA ASN A 53 -13.94 -19.17 -17.07
C ASN A 53 -12.89 -18.55 -16.14
N ARG A 54 -12.77 -17.22 -16.18
CA ARG A 54 -11.85 -16.44 -15.36
C ARG A 54 -12.61 -15.31 -14.66
N LEU A 55 -12.32 -15.10 -13.37
CA LEU A 55 -12.90 -14.02 -12.57
C LEU A 55 -11.76 -13.26 -11.89
N LEU A 56 -11.71 -11.95 -12.11
CA LEU A 56 -10.74 -11.06 -11.48
C LEU A 56 -11.44 -10.22 -10.41
N LEU A 57 -10.91 -10.26 -9.18
CA LEU A 57 -11.33 -9.39 -8.09
C LEU A 57 -10.24 -8.35 -7.85
N THR A 58 -10.61 -7.07 -7.88
CA THR A 58 -9.67 -5.97 -7.61
C THR A 58 -10.42 -4.77 -7.04
N GLY A 59 -9.90 -4.19 -5.96
CA GLY A 59 -10.41 -2.93 -5.42
C GLY A 59 -10.03 -1.72 -6.26
N THR A 60 -9.02 -1.86 -7.12
CA THR A 60 -8.42 -0.76 -7.89
C THR A 60 -8.20 -1.19 -9.34
N PRO A 61 -9.26 -1.23 -10.16
CA PRO A 61 -9.19 -1.78 -11.52
C PRO A 61 -8.34 -0.94 -12.49
N LEU A 62 -8.15 0.35 -12.23
CA LEU A 62 -7.44 1.29 -13.09
C LEU A 62 -6.34 1.94 -12.26
N GLN A 63 -5.06 1.54 -12.43
CA GLN A 63 -3.97 2.12 -11.64
C GLN A 63 -3.37 3.34 -12.31
N ASN A 64 -2.74 3.21 -13.49
CA ASN A 64 -2.10 4.37 -14.14
C ASN A 64 -1.99 4.33 -15.68
N ASN A 65 -2.30 3.21 -16.36
CA ASN A 65 -2.08 3.06 -17.80
C ASN A 65 -3.20 2.25 -18.48
N LEU A 66 -3.65 2.68 -19.66
CA LEU A 66 -4.60 1.93 -20.52
C LEU A 66 -4.05 0.55 -20.90
N HIS A 67 -2.73 0.42 -21.06
CA HIS A 67 -2.08 -0.86 -21.31
C HIS A 67 -2.29 -1.86 -20.15
N GLU A 68 -2.30 -1.39 -18.90
CA GLU A 68 -2.59 -2.26 -17.74
C GLU A 68 -4.03 -2.79 -17.81
N LEU A 69 -4.99 -1.95 -18.22
CA LEU A 69 -6.38 -2.36 -18.42
C LEU A 69 -6.49 -3.40 -19.53
N TRP A 70 -5.84 -3.16 -20.67
CA TRP A 70 -5.78 -4.13 -21.76
C TRP A 70 -5.21 -5.46 -21.30
N SER A 71 -4.11 -5.45 -20.55
CA SER A 71 -3.47 -6.67 -20.04
C SER A 71 -4.43 -7.53 -19.21
N LEU A 72 -5.28 -6.91 -18.39
CA LEU A 72 -6.33 -7.58 -17.61
C LEU A 72 -7.49 -8.09 -18.48
N LEU A 73 -7.93 -7.30 -19.47
CA LEU A 73 -8.99 -7.71 -20.40
C LEU A 73 -8.55 -8.86 -21.31
N ASN A 74 -7.34 -8.80 -21.85
CA ASN A 74 -6.70 -9.86 -22.60
C ASN A 74 -6.51 -11.12 -21.73
N PHE A 75 -6.28 -10.98 -20.43
CA PHE A 75 -6.28 -12.12 -19.52
C PHE A 75 -7.68 -12.72 -19.36
N LEU A 76 -8.75 -11.93 -19.32
CA LEU A 76 -10.12 -12.45 -19.21
C LEU A 76 -10.59 -13.10 -20.52
N LEU A 77 -10.39 -12.44 -21.66
CA LEU A 77 -10.89 -12.81 -22.98
C LEU A 77 -9.78 -12.63 -24.03
N PRO A 78 -8.83 -13.57 -24.10
CA PRO A 78 -7.68 -13.45 -25.01
C PRO A 78 -8.10 -13.44 -26.49
N ASP A 79 -9.21 -14.11 -26.84
CA ASP A 79 -9.70 -14.20 -28.21
C ASP A 79 -10.31 -12.88 -28.71
N VAL A 80 -10.89 -12.08 -27.80
CA VAL A 80 -11.50 -10.78 -28.12
C VAL A 80 -10.46 -9.67 -28.09
N PHE A 81 -9.56 -9.69 -27.10
CA PHE A 81 -8.56 -8.64 -26.89
C PHE A 81 -7.15 -9.15 -27.21
N ASN A 82 -6.91 -9.64 -28.42
CA ASN A 82 -5.66 -10.32 -28.79
C ASN A 82 -4.47 -9.38 -29.09
N SER A 83 -4.72 -8.11 -29.39
CA SER A 83 -3.73 -7.13 -29.85
C SER A 83 -3.73 -5.89 -28.96
N SER A 84 -2.57 -5.52 -28.42
CA SER A 84 -2.41 -4.26 -27.67
C SER A 84 -2.42 -3.07 -28.60
N ASP A 85 -1.83 -3.20 -29.78
CA ASP A 85 -1.70 -2.09 -30.74
C ASP A 85 -3.08 -1.66 -31.27
N ASP A 86 -3.97 -2.63 -31.53
CA ASP A 86 -5.35 -2.33 -31.94
C ASP A 86 -6.11 -1.63 -30.81
N PHE A 87 -5.95 -2.09 -29.57
CA PHE A 87 -6.55 -1.46 -28.40
C PHE A 87 -6.03 -0.03 -28.19
N ASP A 88 -4.72 0.17 -28.24
CA ASP A 88 -4.10 1.49 -28.12
C ASP A 88 -4.53 2.43 -29.26
N SER A 89 -4.70 1.90 -30.48
CA SER A 89 -5.21 2.68 -31.62
C SER A 89 -6.67 3.12 -31.43
N TRP A 90 -7.51 2.26 -30.84
CA TRP A 90 -8.90 2.59 -30.49
C TRP A 90 -8.98 3.70 -29.44
N PHE A 91 -7.94 3.79 -28.58
CA PHE A 91 -7.90 4.68 -27.42
C PHE A 91 -6.82 5.77 -27.51
N ASN A 92 -6.31 6.07 -28.71
CA ASN A 92 -5.19 6.98 -29.02
C ASN A 92 -4.96 8.10 -27.97
N THR A 93 -3.85 7.96 -27.26
CA THR A 93 -3.47 8.66 -26.01
C THR A 93 -3.30 10.19 -26.15
N ASN A 94 -3.20 10.72 -27.37
CA ASN A 94 -3.04 12.17 -27.61
C ASN A 94 -4.35 12.97 -27.47
N SER A 95 -5.50 12.29 -27.46
CA SER A 95 -6.83 12.93 -27.37
C SER A 95 -7.56 12.61 -26.05
N PHE A 96 -6.93 11.87 -25.15
CA PHE A 96 -7.55 11.43 -23.89
C PHE A 96 -7.76 12.57 -22.88
N LEU A 97 -6.93 13.62 -22.97
CA LEU A 97 -7.04 14.81 -22.13
C LEU A 97 -8.09 15.76 -22.72
N GLY A 98 -9.37 15.45 -22.52
CA GLY A 98 -10.49 16.37 -22.79
C GLY A 98 -11.68 15.78 -23.53
N ASP A 99 -11.58 14.57 -24.07
CA ASP A 99 -12.67 13.95 -24.83
C ASP A 99 -13.53 13.01 -23.97
N ASN A 100 -14.49 13.59 -23.27
CA ASN A 100 -15.46 12.85 -22.44
C ASN A 100 -16.18 11.73 -23.23
N GLN A 101 -16.33 11.86 -24.55
CA GLN A 101 -16.99 10.84 -25.37
C GLN A 101 -16.17 9.54 -25.46
N LEU A 102 -14.85 9.64 -25.47
CA LEU A 102 -13.97 8.47 -25.56
C LEU A 102 -13.96 7.68 -24.24
N VAL A 103 -14.04 8.39 -23.11
CA VAL A 103 -14.21 7.80 -21.77
C VAL A 103 -15.56 7.09 -21.66
N GLU A 104 -16.65 7.67 -22.15
CA GLU A 104 -17.97 7.03 -22.16
C GLU A 104 -18.00 5.76 -23.02
N ARG A 105 -17.36 5.78 -24.21
CA ARG A 105 -17.23 4.59 -25.07
C ARG A 105 -16.44 3.48 -24.37
N LEU A 106 -15.32 3.82 -23.74
CA LEU A 106 -14.54 2.86 -22.95
C LEU A 106 -15.39 2.25 -21.83
N HIS A 107 -16.13 3.08 -21.09
CA HIS A 107 -17.06 2.58 -20.07
C HIS A 107 -18.15 1.68 -20.64
N ALA A 108 -18.70 1.98 -21.82
CA ALA A 108 -19.71 1.14 -22.47
C ALA A 108 -19.16 -0.24 -22.85
N VAL A 109 -17.94 -0.30 -23.37
CA VAL A 109 -17.24 -1.57 -23.68
C VAL A 109 -16.91 -2.34 -22.41
N LEU A 110 -16.49 -1.66 -21.34
CA LEU A 110 -16.13 -2.32 -20.08
C LEU A 110 -17.34 -2.79 -19.27
N ARG A 111 -18.51 -2.15 -19.39
CA ARG A 111 -19.69 -2.38 -18.54
C ARG A 111 -20.14 -3.84 -18.45
N PRO A 112 -20.12 -4.66 -19.53
CA PRO A 112 -20.45 -6.08 -19.45
C PRO A 112 -19.42 -6.91 -18.66
N PHE A 113 -18.16 -6.45 -18.62
CA PHE A 113 -17.03 -7.19 -18.05
C PHE A 113 -16.63 -6.70 -16.65
N LEU A 114 -17.00 -5.47 -16.30
CA LEU A 114 -16.57 -4.79 -15.09
C LEU A 114 -17.78 -4.32 -14.29
N LEU A 115 -17.95 -4.92 -13.11
CA LEU A 115 -18.88 -4.45 -12.10
C LEU A 115 -18.12 -3.69 -11.02
N ARG A 116 -18.31 -2.37 -10.97
CA ARG A 116 -17.74 -1.49 -9.93
C ARG A 116 -18.86 -0.75 -9.22
N ARG A 117 -18.78 -0.71 -7.89
CA ARG A 117 -19.73 0.00 -7.01
C ARG A 117 -18.94 0.83 -6.02
N LEU A 118 -19.42 2.03 -5.69
CA LEU A 118 -18.84 2.85 -4.64
C LEU A 118 -19.43 2.48 -3.28
N LYS A 119 -18.63 2.55 -2.22
CA LYS A 119 -19.12 2.29 -0.85
C LYS A 119 -20.30 3.19 -0.47
N SER A 120 -20.26 4.46 -0.89
CA SER A 120 -21.33 5.44 -0.67
C SER A 120 -22.64 5.10 -1.39
N GLU A 121 -22.58 4.34 -2.50
CA GLU A 121 -23.78 3.92 -3.25
C GLU A 121 -24.49 2.74 -2.58
N VAL A 122 -23.71 1.86 -1.95
CA VAL A 122 -24.20 0.60 -1.39
C VAL A 122 -24.50 0.73 0.10
N GLU A 123 -23.65 1.45 0.85
CA GLU A 123 -23.69 1.49 2.31
C GLU A 123 -23.89 2.92 2.82
N LYS A 124 -25.16 3.30 2.99
CA LYS A 124 -25.54 4.66 3.40
C LYS A 124 -25.23 4.95 4.87
N ALA A 125 -25.07 3.93 5.72
CA ALA A 125 -24.77 4.12 7.15
C ALA A 125 -23.29 4.40 7.41
N LEU A 126 -22.40 4.02 6.49
CA LEU A 126 -20.96 4.25 6.63
C LEU A 126 -20.63 5.73 6.44
N LYS A 127 -20.23 6.39 7.53
CA LYS A 127 -19.82 7.80 7.50
C LYS A 127 -18.64 8.00 6.53
N PRO A 128 -18.59 9.08 5.74
CA PRO A 128 -17.47 9.35 4.85
C PRO A 128 -16.19 9.59 5.65
N LYS A 129 -15.03 9.10 5.19
CA LYS A 129 -13.74 9.37 5.84
C LYS A 129 -13.34 10.85 5.72
N LYS A 130 -12.65 11.39 6.72
CA LYS A 130 -12.07 12.75 6.70
C LYS A 130 -10.56 12.65 6.55
N GLU A 131 -10.02 13.17 5.46
CA GLU A 131 -8.58 13.18 5.17
C GLU A 131 -7.98 14.56 5.46
N LEU A 132 -6.88 14.60 6.20
CA LEU A 132 -6.20 15.83 6.62
C LEU A 132 -4.71 15.71 6.36
N LYS A 133 -4.19 16.50 5.40
CA LYS A 133 -2.75 16.55 5.13
C LYS A 133 -2.05 17.40 6.17
N VAL A 134 -1.18 16.78 6.98
CA VAL A 134 -0.39 17.49 7.99
C VAL A 134 0.97 17.88 7.41
N TYR A 135 1.17 19.18 7.18
CA TYR A 135 2.45 19.70 6.71
C TYR A 135 3.42 19.90 7.86
N ILE A 136 4.59 19.26 7.79
CA ILE A 136 5.56 19.18 8.89
C ILE A 136 6.93 19.62 8.40
N GLY A 137 7.56 20.52 9.17
CA GLY A 137 8.94 20.97 8.89
C GLY A 137 9.98 19.97 9.39
N LEU A 138 11.15 19.96 8.73
CA LEU A 138 12.30 19.17 9.18
C LEU A 138 12.89 19.71 10.49
N SER A 139 13.30 18.81 11.38
CA SER A 139 14.11 19.14 12.57
C SER A 139 15.50 19.68 12.18
N LYS A 140 16.25 20.22 13.15
CA LYS A 140 17.64 20.65 12.92
C LYS A 140 18.50 19.51 12.36
N MET A 141 18.47 18.36 13.02
CA MET A 141 19.24 17.18 12.61
C MET A 141 18.80 16.65 11.24
N GLN A 142 17.51 16.65 10.94
CA GLN A 142 17.02 16.28 9.62
C GLN A 142 17.56 17.21 8.54
N ARG A 143 17.55 18.53 8.76
CA ARG A 143 18.10 19.49 7.79
C ARG A 143 19.58 19.25 7.53
N GLU A 144 20.37 18.98 8.57
CA GLU A 144 21.80 18.68 8.42
C GLU A 144 22.03 17.43 7.56
N TRP A 145 21.30 16.34 7.82
CA TRP A 145 21.36 15.12 7.00
C TRP A 145 20.83 15.33 5.58
N TYR A 146 19.75 16.09 5.42
CA TYR A 146 19.17 16.42 4.12
C TYR A 146 20.18 17.16 3.25
N THR A 147 20.85 18.16 3.81
CA THR A 147 21.93 18.91 3.14
C THR A 147 23.11 17.98 2.82
N LYS A 148 23.55 17.13 3.75
CA LYS A 148 24.64 16.15 3.50
C LYS A 148 24.33 15.22 2.33
N VAL A 149 23.10 14.71 2.24
CA VAL A 149 22.67 13.85 1.11
C VAL A 149 22.74 14.61 -0.21
N LEU A 150 22.25 15.85 -0.26
CA LEU A 150 22.30 16.66 -1.48
C LEU A 150 23.72 17.04 -1.88
N MET A 151 24.58 17.41 -0.92
CA MET A 151 25.96 17.82 -1.18
C MET A 151 26.83 16.68 -1.73
N LYS A 152 26.57 15.43 -1.32
CA LYS A 152 27.32 14.26 -1.80
C LYS A 152 27.16 14.03 -3.31
N ASP A 153 26.02 14.43 -3.88
CA ASP A 153 25.67 14.22 -5.29
C ASP A 153 25.33 15.55 -5.99
N ILE A 154 25.99 16.65 -5.60
CA ILE A 154 25.66 18.02 -6.02
C ILE A 154 25.68 18.23 -7.54
N ASP A 155 26.60 17.58 -8.25
CA ASP A 155 26.71 17.70 -9.71
C ASP A 155 25.44 17.20 -10.41
N ILE A 156 24.88 16.07 -9.94
CA ILE A 156 23.65 15.48 -10.48
C ILE A 156 22.44 16.34 -10.11
N VAL A 157 22.40 16.83 -8.87
CA VAL A 157 21.31 17.71 -8.40
C VAL A 157 21.27 19.00 -9.23
N ASN A 158 22.43 19.54 -9.60
CA ASN A 158 22.55 20.73 -10.44
C ASN A 158 22.37 20.47 -11.94
N GLY A 159 22.08 19.23 -12.35
CA GLY A 159 21.93 18.85 -13.76
C GLY A 159 23.23 18.87 -14.55
N ALA A 160 24.38 18.92 -13.88
CA ALA A 160 25.70 18.85 -14.49
C ALA A 160 26.12 17.38 -14.61
N GLY A 161 26.18 16.87 -15.84
CA GLY A 161 26.65 15.52 -16.15
C GLY A 161 25.57 14.58 -16.67
N LYS A 162 25.97 13.32 -16.96
CA LYS A 162 25.09 12.31 -17.52
C LYS A 162 24.13 11.81 -16.43
N ILE A 163 22.83 12.09 -16.58
CA ILE A 163 21.80 11.70 -15.62
C ILE A 163 21.65 10.16 -15.65
N GLU A 164 22.16 9.51 -14.61
CA GLU A 164 21.92 8.09 -14.38
C GLU A 164 20.67 7.90 -13.52
N LYS A 165 19.61 7.37 -14.12
CA LYS A 165 18.30 7.14 -13.47
C LYS A 165 18.41 6.40 -12.14
N MET A 166 19.30 5.40 -12.05
CA MET A 166 19.53 4.63 -10.82
C MET A 166 20.11 5.48 -9.69
N ARG A 167 21.06 6.37 -9.98
CA ARG A 167 21.69 7.24 -8.97
C ARG A 167 20.69 8.25 -8.43
N LEU A 168 19.84 8.83 -9.29
CA LEU A 168 18.77 9.72 -8.87
C LEU A 168 17.73 9.01 -7.97
N GLN A 169 17.37 7.77 -8.31
CA GLN A 169 16.48 6.96 -7.48
C GLN A 169 17.07 6.69 -6.09
N ASN A 170 18.37 6.44 -6.00
CA ASN A 170 19.05 6.26 -4.72
C ASN A 170 19.03 7.55 -3.88
N ILE A 171 19.27 8.72 -4.49
CA ILE A 171 19.17 10.02 -3.81
C ILE A 171 17.76 10.22 -3.26
N LEU A 172 16.73 10.00 -4.07
CA LEU A 172 15.33 10.10 -3.64
C LEU A 172 15.02 9.17 -2.46
N MET A 173 15.55 7.96 -2.46
CA MET A 173 15.41 7.02 -1.34
C MET A 173 16.07 7.55 -0.06
N GLN A 174 17.28 8.11 -0.15
CA GLN A 174 17.95 8.69 1.03
C GLN A 174 17.21 9.92 1.56
N LEU A 175 16.70 10.79 0.67
CA LEU A 175 15.88 11.93 1.08
C LEU A 175 14.59 11.48 1.79
N ARG A 176 13.94 10.41 1.29
CA ARG A 176 12.79 9.80 1.98
C ARG A 176 13.15 9.29 3.38
N LYS A 177 14.29 8.60 3.54
CA LYS A 177 14.77 8.16 4.86
C LYS A 177 14.93 9.36 5.80
N CYS A 178 15.59 10.42 5.34
CA CYS A 178 15.79 11.64 6.12
C CYS A 178 14.46 12.27 6.59
N CYS A 179 13.47 12.37 5.69
CA CYS A 179 12.15 12.90 6.00
C CYS A 179 11.35 12.01 7.00
N ASN A 180 11.65 10.71 7.06
CA ASN A 180 10.99 9.78 7.99
C ASN A 180 11.62 9.79 9.38
N HIS A 181 12.94 9.59 9.47
CA HIS A 181 13.70 9.71 10.72
C HIS A 181 15.22 9.75 10.45
N PRO A 182 16.01 10.62 11.11
CA PRO A 182 17.48 10.63 10.96
C PRO A 182 18.15 9.31 11.32
N TYR A 183 17.64 8.56 12.31
CA TYR A 183 18.26 7.30 12.77
C TYR A 183 18.12 6.15 11.76
N LEU A 184 17.45 6.36 10.63
CA LEU A 184 17.53 5.46 9.49
C LEU A 184 18.91 5.52 8.80
N PHE A 185 19.74 6.51 9.11
CA PHE A 185 21.15 6.56 8.72
C PHE A 185 22.04 6.03 9.84
N ASP A 186 22.96 5.14 9.46
CA ASP A 186 23.89 4.56 10.41
C ASP A 186 24.86 5.67 10.90
N GLY A 187 25.07 5.73 12.23
CA GLY A 187 25.88 6.79 12.87
C GLY A 187 25.15 8.12 13.08
N ALA A 188 23.86 8.22 12.77
CA ALA A 188 23.06 9.39 13.12
C ALA A 188 22.65 9.38 14.60
N GLU A 189 22.32 8.21 15.13
CA GLU A 189 21.88 8.07 16.51
C GLU A 189 23.02 8.34 17.51
N PRO A 190 22.82 9.19 18.52
CA PRO A 190 23.81 9.42 19.57
C PRO A 190 24.11 8.13 20.34
N GLY A 191 25.40 7.81 20.49
CA GLY A 191 25.85 6.62 21.23
C GLY A 191 27.10 6.00 20.61
N PRO A 192 27.59 4.87 21.17
CA PRO A 192 27.04 4.14 22.32
C PRO A 192 27.13 4.87 23.68
N PRO A 193 26.26 4.55 24.67
CA PRO A 193 25.14 3.61 24.58
C PRO A 193 23.95 4.22 23.82
N TYR A 194 23.25 3.40 23.05
CA TYR A 194 21.98 3.79 22.42
C TYR A 194 20.86 3.71 23.46
N THR A 195 20.10 4.79 23.60
CA THR A 195 19.05 4.94 24.62
C THR A 195 17.77 5.42 23.96
N THR A 196 16.62 4.96 24.46
CA THR A 196 15.32 5.40 23.96
C THR A 196 14.80 6.55 24.84
N ASP A 197 15.16 7.78 24.50
CA ASP A 197 14.78 8.99 25.23
C ASP A 197 14.08 10.03 24.33
N GLU A 198 13.78 11.21 24.87
CA GLU A 198 13.16 12.35 24.18
C GLU A 198 13.88 12.73 22.85
N HIS A 199 15.16 12.36 22.68
CA HIS A 199 15.91 12.57 21.43
C HIS A 199 15.37 11.80 20.24
N LEU A 200 14.66 10.69 20.47
CA LEU A 200 13.93 9.98 19.43
C LEU A 200 12.81 10.87 18.85
N VAL A 201 12.21 11.73 19.68
CA VAL A 201 11.12 12.61 19.29
C VAL A 201 11.63 13.91 18.70
N TYR A 202 12.43 14.69 19.44
CA TYR A 202 12.78 16.05 19.01
C TYR A 202 13.69 16.10 17.78
N ASN A 203 14.40 15.00 17.46
CA ASN A 203 15.22 14.91 16.24
C ASN A 203 14.41 14.62 14.97
N CYS A 204 13.10 14.38 15.05
CA CYS A 204 12.26 14.19 13.88
C CYS A 204 10.97 15.03 13.95
N GLY A 205 10.75 15.88 12.95
CA GLY A 205 9.55 16.72 12.90
C GLY A 205 8.24 15.92 12.95
N LYS A 206 8.20 14.77 12.27
CA LYS A 206 7.02 13.88 12.27
C LYS A 206 6.78 13.29 13.66
N MET A 207 7.83 12.84 14.35
CA MET A 207 7.72 12.28 15.70
C MET A 207 7.23 13.33 16.70
N VAL A 208 7.67 14.59 16.61
CA VAL A 208 7.17 15.69 17.47
C VAL A 208 5.65 15.86 17.34
N ILE A 209 5.10 15.75 16.13
CA ILE A 209 3.66 15.86 15.91
C ILE A 209 2.95 14.60 16.38
N LEU A 210 3.49 13.43 16.07
CA LEU A 210 2.93 12.14 16.48
C LEU A 210 2.84 12.05 18.01
N ASP A 211 3.88 12.50 18.73
CA ASP A 211 3.96 12.50 20.19
C ASP A 211 2.95 13.44 20.85
N LYS A 212 2.53 14.50 20.16
CA LYS A 212 1.44 15.37 20.61
C LYS A 212 0.06 14.86 20.22
N LEU A 213 -0.03 14.08 19.14
CA LEU A 213 -1.29 13.60 18.58
C LEU A 213 -1.78 12.34 19.29
N LEU A 214 -0.90 11.34 19.47
CA LEU A 214 -1.27 10.04 20.02
C LEU A 214 -1.91 10.12 21.43
N PRO A 215 -1.38 10.88 22.41
CA PRO A 215 -2.03 11.01 23.72
C PRO A 215 -3.43 11.61 23.64
N LYS A 216 -3.64 12.58 22.73
CA LYS A 216 -4.97 13.18 22.52
C LYS A 216 -5.95 12.18 21.90
N LEU A 217 -5.49 11.32 21.01
CA LEU A 217 -6.30 10.25 20.42
C LEU A 217 -6.62 9.17 21.45
N GLN A 218 -5.67 8.79 22.31
CA GLN A 218 -5.90 7.84 23.39
C GLN A 218 -6.93 8.36 24.39
N ALA A 219 -6.83 9.64 24.78
CA ALA A 219 -7.82 10.29 25.64
C ALA A 219 -9.22 10.40 25.01
N GLN A 220 -9.33 10.30 23.67
CA GLN A 220 -10.59 10.28 22.93
C GLN A 220 -11.16 8.85 22.76
N ASP A 221 -10.52 7.83 23.34
CA ASP A 221 -10.85 6.42 23.10
C ASP A 221 -10.81 6.07 21.59
N SER A 222 -9.88 6.70 20.86
CA SER A 222 -9.61 6.32 19.48
C SER A 222 -8.57 5.20 19.41
N ARG A 223 -8.61 4.44 18.34
CA ARG A 223 -7.63 3.39 18.03
C ARG A 223 -6.98 3.67 16.69
N VAL A 224 -5.67 3.51 16.64
CA VAL A 224 -4.83 4.09 15.59
C VAL A 224 -4.15 3.01 14.76
N LEU A 225 -4.27 3.10 13.44
CA LEU A 225 -3.44 2.38 12.49
C LEU A 225 -2.32 3.28 11.99
N ILE A 226 -1.06 2.86 12.08
CA ILE A 226 0.08 3.60 11.54
C ILE A 226 0.68 2.80 10.38
N PHE A 227 0.66 3.37 9.18
CA PHE A 227 1.26 2.76 8.00
C PHE A 227 2.60 3.39 7.68
N SER A 228 3.60 2.56 7.40
CA SER A 228 4.88 3.01 6.84
C SER A 228 5.38 2.08 5.73
N GLN A 229 6.13 2.63 4.78
CA GLN A 229 6.78 1.84 3.73
C GLN A 229 8.06 1.15 4.21
N MET A 230 8.73 1.70 5.23
CA MET A 230 10.04 1.23 5.69
C MET A 230 9.89 0.44 6.98
N THR A 231 10.25 -0.86 6.97
CA THR A 231 10.21 -1.68 8.20
C THR A 231 11.13 -1.15 9.29
N ARG A 232 12.31 -0.61 8.92
CA ARG A 232 13.20 0.09 9.87
C ARG A 232 12.56 1.29 10.55
N MET A 233 11.57 1.93 9.93
CA MET A 233 10.81 3.00 10.58
C MET A 233 9.80 2.43 11.59
N LEU A 234 9.26 1.24 11.35
CA LEU A 234 8.42 0.54 12.31
C LEU A 234 9.23 0.12 13.55
N ASP A 235 10.50 -0.26 13.39
CA ASP A 235 11.40 -0.52 14.52
C ASP A 235 11.53 0.72 15.43
N ILE A 236 11.78 1.90 14.85
CA ILE A 236 11.85 3.17 15.59
C ILE A 236 10.52 3.51 16.28
N LEU A 237 9.39 3.27 15.62
CA LEU A 237 8.07 3.49 16.20
C LEU A 237 7.75 2.49 17.33
N GLU A 238 8.29 1.27 17.24
CA GLU A 238 8.16 0.24 18.26
C GLU A 238 8.91 0.64 19.55
N ASP A 239 10.16 1.09 19.42
CA ASP A 239 10.93 1.64 20.54
C ASP A 239 10.20 2.83 21.18
N TYR A 240 9.66 3.73 20.36
CA TYR A 240 8.85 4.86 20.83
C TYR A 240 7.61 4.41 21.61
N CYS A 241 6.88 3.40 21.10
CA CYS A 241 5.70 2.87 21.78
C CYS A 241 6.07 2.20 23.11
N HIS A 242 7.16 1.45 23.16
CA HIS A 242 7.68 0.88 24.40
C HIS A 242 8.02 1.96 25.43
N TRP A 243 8.75 2.98 25.03
CA TRP A 243 9.16 4.08 25.92
C TRP A 243 7.96 4.90 26.43
N ARG A 244 6.97 5.20 25.57
CA ARG A 244 5.73 5.88 25.98
C ARG A 244 4.67 4.95 26.61
N ASN A 245 4.97 3.66 26.78
CA ASN A 245 4.06 2.64 27.30
C ASN A 245 2.74 2.50 26.52
N PHE A 246 2.75 2.71 25.20
CA PHE A 246 1.60 2.42 24.35
C PHE A 246 1.52 0.93 24.05
N GLN A 247 0.35 0.33 24.28
CA GLN A 247 0.07 -1.04 23.87
C GLN A 247 -0.14 -1.09 22.35
N TYR A 248 0.63 -1.94 21.66
CA TYR A 248 0.60 -2.02 20.20
C TYR A 248 0.59 -3.45 19.65
N CYS A 249 0.25 -3.55 18.37
CA CYS A 249 0.47 -4.69 17.49
C CYS A 249 1.32 -4.26 16.28
N ARG A 250 2.05 -5.18 15.66
CA ARG A 250 2.93 -4.92 14.51
C ARG A 250 2.80 -6.00 13.45
N LEU A 251 2.58 -5.61 12.20
CA LEU A 251 2.47 -6.52 11.06
C LEU A 251 3.31 -6.01 9.89
N ASP A 252 4.33 -6.80 9.54
CA ASP A 252 5.17 -6.56 8.37
C ASP A 252 5.34 -7.82 7.51
N GLY A 253 6.23 -7.74 6.51
CA GLY A 253 6.47 -8.84 5.57
C GLY A 253 7.15 -10.06 6.18
N ASN A 254 7.79 -9.91 7.34
CA ASN A 254 8.52 -10.99 8.02
C ASN A 254 7.68 -11.66 9.12
N THR A 255 6.52 -11.10 9.47
CA THR A 255 5.61 -11.70 10.45
C THR A 255 5.06 -13.04 9.94
N ALA A 256 5.22 -14.10 10.74
CA ALA A 256 4.69 -15.42 10.44
C ALA A 256 3.16 -15.40 10.26
N HIS A 257 2.62 -16.33 9.47
CA HIS A 257 1.19 -16.35 9.13
C HIS A 257 0.30 -16.55 10.36
N GLU A 258 0.68 -17.43 11.29
CA GLU A 258 -0.07 -17.66 12.54
C GLU A 258 -0.06 -16.43 13.45
N ASP A 259 1.11 -15.80 13.62
CA ASP A 259 1.26 -14.56 14.40
C ASP A 259 0.46 -13.40 13.80
N ARG A 260 0.36 -13.34 12.47
CA ARG A 260 -0.44 -12.34 11.77
C ARG A 260 -1.90 -12.42 12.23
N GLN A 261 -2.49 -13.61 12.17
CA GLN A 261 -3.89 -13.79 12.53
C GLN A 261 -4.13 -13.53 14.03
N ARG A 262 -3.20 -13.98 14.89
CA ARG A 262 -3.25 -13.70 16.33
C ARG A 262 -3.31 -12.20 16.60
N GLN A 263 -2.40 -11.41 16.03
CA GLN A 263 -2.36 -9.95 16.26
C GLN A 263 -3.59 -9.22 15.72
N ILE A 264 -4.13 -9.66 14.57
CA ILE A 264 -5.39 -9.13 14.03
C ILE A 264 -6.54 -9.41 15.00
N ASN A 265 -6.61 -10.63 15.54
CA ASN A 265 -7.66 -11.02 16.49
C ASN A 265 -7.52 -10.27 17.81
N GLU A 266 -6.32 -10.16 18.37
CA GLU A 266 -6.04 -9.40 19.59
C GLU A 266 -6.43 -7.93 19.42
N TYR A 267 -6.10 -7.32 18.28
CA TYR A 267 -6.50 -5.95 18.01
C TYR A 267 -8.02 -5.84 17.85
N ASN A 268 -8.68 -6.74 17.14
CA ASN A 268 -10.14 -6.67 16.95
C ASN A 268 -10.96 -7.17 18.15
N ALA A 269 -10.33 -7.74 19.17
CA ALA A 269 -11.02 -8.27 20.34
C ALA A 269 -11.85 -7.18 21.06
N PRO A 270 -13.02 -7.53 21.60
CA PRO A 270 -13.80 -6.61 22.41
C PRO A 270 -12.98 -6.17 23.61
N ASN A 271 -12.96 -4.86 23.89
CA ASN A 271 -12.19 -4.26 24.98
C ASN A 271 -10.67 -4.53 24.92
N SER A 272 -10.13 -4.75 23.72
CA SER A 272 -8.68 -4.87 23.52
C SER A 272 -7.95 -3.62 24.02
N GLU A 273 -6.91 -3.83 24.84
CA GLU A 273 -6.03 -2.76 25.32
C GLU A 273 -5.08 -2.23 24.23
N LYS A 274 -5.01 -2.89 23.07
CA LYS A 274 -4.12 -2.52 21.97
C LYS A 274 -4.57 -1.20 21.34
N PHE A 275 -3.84 -0.13 21.62
CA PHE A 275 -4.13 1.22 21.14
C PHE A 275 -3.65 1.42 19.69
N ILE A 276 -2.42 0.98 19.38
CA ILE A 276 -1.77 1.21 18.07
C ILE A 276 -1.63 -0.12 17.31
N PHE A 277 -1.87 -0.10 16.00
CA PHE A 277 -1.44 -1.17 15.10
C PHE A 277 -0.52 -0.59 14.03
N MET A 278 0.75 -0.97 14.08
CA MET A 278 1.76 -0.61 13.10
C MET A 278 1.75 -1.62 11.94
N LEU A 279 1.61 -1.13 10.71
CA LEU A 279 1.58 -1.96 9.52
C LEU A 279 2.57 -1.45 8.48
N SER A 280 3.30 -2.36 7.86
CA SER A 280 3.94 -2.00 6.60
C SER A 280 2.86 -1.87 5.51
N THR A 281 2.90 -0.85 4.65
CA THR A 281 1.83 -0.61 3.65
C THR A 281 1.59 -1.84 2.77
N ARG A 282 2.65 -2.55 2.40
CA ARG A 282 2.56 -3.78 1.59
C ARG A 282 1.90 -4.94 2.33
N ALA A 283 2.22 -5.15 3.61
CA ALA A 283 1.65 -6.26 4.36
C ALA A 283 0.22 -5.94 4.83
N GLY A 284 -0.06 -4.68 5.15
CA GLY A 284 -1.38 -4.18 5.51
C GLY A 284 -2.36 -4.09 4.33
N GLY A 285 -1.88 -3.96 3.08
CA GLY A 285 -2.71 -3.92 1.88
C GLY A 285 -3.47 -5.23 1.56
N LEU A 286 -3.10 -6.35 2.20
CA LEU A 286 -3.57 -7.71 1.85
C LEU A 286 -4.94 -8.12 2.43
N GLY A 287 -5.99 -7.35 2.17
CA GLY A 287 -7.39 -7.71 2.50
C GLY A 287 -7.79 -7.73 4.00
N ILE A 288 -6.92 -7.29 4.92
CA ILE A 288 -7.15 -7.40 6.37
C ILE A 288 -8.35 -6.54 6.85
N ASN A 289 -9.07 -7.00 7.88
CA ASN A 289 -10.15 -6.25 8.52
C ASN A 289 -9.68 -5.64 9.85
N LEU A 290 -9.66 -4.30 9.94
CA LEU A 290 -9.30 -3.55 11.15
C LEU A 290 -10.35 -2.47 11.45
N ALA A 291 -11.63 -2.83 11.30
CA ALA A 291 -12.76 -1.91 11.48
C ALA A 291 -12.94 -1.40 12.92
N THR A 292 -12.19 -1.92 13.91
CA THR A 292 -12.17 -1.42 15.29
C THR A 292 -11.35 -0.15 15.46
N ALA A 293 -10.49 0.20 14.48
CA ALA A 293 -9.75 1.45 14.45
C ALA A 293 -10.54 2.56 13.76
N ASP A 294 -10.49 3.78 14.29
CA ASP A 294 -11.15 4.97 13.75
C ASP A 294 -10.16 6.04 13.27
N VAL A 295 -8.87 5.84 13.51
CA VAL A 295 -7.81 6.75 13.03
C VAL A 295 -6.79 5.98 12.21
N VAL A 296 -6.43 6.54 11.07
CA VAL A 296 -5.37 6.05 10.20
C VAL A 296 -4.32 7.16 10.05
N ILE A 297 -3.05 6.82 10.24
CA ILE A 297 -1.91 7.71 10.03
C ILE A 297 -1.06 7.10 8.92
N ILE A 298 -0.93 7.79 7.80
CA ILE A 298 0.01 7.42 6.73
C ILE A 298 1.33 8.13 7.02
N TYR A 299 2.23 7.45 7.74
CA TYR A 299 3.49 8.06 8.19
C TYR A 299 4.37 8.45 6.99
N ASP A 300 4.39 7.64 5.94
CA ASP A 300 5.00 7.98 4.67
C ASP A 300 4.26 7.35 3.48
N SER A 301 3.99 8.17 2.47
CA SER A 301 3.16 7.80 1.32
C SER A 301 3.85 6.83 0.36
N ASP A 302 3.05 5.98 -0.27
CA ASP A 302 3.49 5.17 -1.40
C ASP A 302 3.68 6.05 -2.65
N TRP A 303 4.49 5.57 -3.60
CA TRP A 303 4.56 6.18 -4.93
C TRP A 303 3.25 5.97 -5.71
N ASN A 304 2.53 4.89 -5.41
CA ASN A 304 1.20 4.60 -5.93
C ASN A 304 0.12 4.97 -4.89
N PRO A 305 -0.62 6.08 -5.07
CA PRO A 305 -1.64 6.54 -4.12
C PRO A 305 -2.71 5.50 -3.79
N GLN A 306 -2.91 4.52 -4.67
CA GLN A 306 -3.87 3.45 -4.47
C GLN A 306 -3.51 2.52 -3.33
N MET A 307 -2.22 2.33 -3.06
CA MET A 307 -1.77 1.55 -1.91
C MET A 307 -2.18 2.22 -0.60
N ASP A 308 -2.05 3.55 -0.52
CA ASP A 308 -2.48 4.33 0.64
C ASP A 308 -4.01 4.34 0.77
N LEU A 309 -4.75 4.43 -0.34
CA LEU A 309 -6.21 4.30 -0.34
C LEU A 309 -6.67 2.92 0.18
N GLN A 310 -6.00 1.83 -0.23
CA GLN A 310 -6.27 0.50 0.29
C GLN A 310 -5.97 0.39 1.79
N ALA A 311 -4.91 1.05 2.26
CA ALA A 311 -4.55 1.14 3.67
C ALA A 311 -5.62 1.88 4.49
N MET A 312 -6.12 3.04 4.01
CA MET A 312 -7.22 3.78 4.63
C MET A 312 -8.49 2.93 4.75
N ASP A 313 -8.78 2.16 3.70
CA ASP A 313 -9.95 1.29 3.62
C ASP A 313 -9.89 0.06 4.55
N ARG A 314 -8.77 -0.17 5.26
CA ARG A 314 -8.68 -1.18 6.32
C ARG A 314 -9.55 -0.84 7.53
N ALA A 315 -9.61 0.45 7.87
CA ALA A 315 -10.48 1.00 8.92
C ALA A 315 -11.82 1.48 8.36
N HIS A 316 -11.83 2.07 7.15
CA HIS A 316 -13.05 2.56 6.48
C HIS A 316 -13.74 1.43 5.71
N ARG A 317 -14.39 0.50 6.42
CA ARG A 317 -15.11 -0.64 5.83
C ARG A 317 -16.36 -1.00 6.62
N ILE A 318 -17.16 -1.91 6.06
CA ILE A 318 -18.35 -2.46 6.71
C ILE A 318 -17.95 -3.01 8.09
N GLY A 319 -18.72 -2.62 9.11
CA GLY A 319 -18.43 -2.88 10.52
C GLY A 319 -17.95 -1.64 11.29
N GLN A 320 -17.44 -0.62 10.60
CA GLN A 320 -17.03 0.64 11.22
C GLN A 320 -18.24 1.44 11.74
N GLN A 321 -18.19 1.87 13.00
CA GLN A 321 -19.23 2.65 13.66
C GLN A 321 -18.79 4.09 13.98
N LYS A 322 -17.48 4.32 14.13
CA LYS A 322 -16.88 5.62 14.43
C LYS A 322 -16.50 6.36 13.14
N GLN A 323 -16.32 7.68 13.26
CA GLN A 323 -15.91 8.54 12.14
C GLN A 323 -14.43 8.28 11.84
N VAL A 324 -14.12 7.74 10.66
CA VAL A 324 -12.72 7.52 10.26
C VAL A 324 -12.04 8.85 9.94
N ARG A 325 -10.89 9.09 10.58
CA ARG A 325 -9.99 10.23 10.33
C ARG A 325 -8.66 9.72 9.79
N VAL A 326 -8.20 10.29 8.69
CA VAL A 326 -6.94 9.93 8.04
C VAL A 326 -6.00 11.14 8.11
N PHE A 327 -4.78 10.92 8.60
CA PHE A 327 -3.72 11.93 8.74
C PHE A 327 -2.50 11.60 7.90
#